data_AF-A0A7S0NY37-F1
#
_entry.id   AF-A0A7S0NY37-F1
#
_cell.length_a   1.000
_cell.length_b   1.000
_cell.length_c   1.000
_cell.angle_alpha   90.00
_cell.angle_beta   90.00
_cell.angle_gamma   90.00
#
_symmetry.space_group_name_H-M   'P 1'
#
loop_
_entity.id
_entity.type
_entity.pdbx_description
1 polymer ?
#
loop_
_entity_poly.entity_id
_entity_poly.type
_entity_poly.pdbx_seq_one_letter_code
_entity_poly.pdbx_strand_id
1 'polypeptide(L)'
;TWTRPGTRPGHTPVPLSLTQKQNGKLALHKAVEDDKWKRDATKVGLLIDAERDALTRTDVGFRLPVHLAARGHASVEVVALLLEFYPDGAEEKTWHGYLPVHLAARGQASEEVVALLLECFPEGAKAMCKDGNLPIHLAAMYEASAEVVALLYEACPDAMAKLDAGQAEYVEKKRKQGAAGAQAARESVRALLDKLEARETRDRRIEPETLPQTEEETSETVAEAA
;
A
#
# COMPACT_ATOMS: atom_id res chain seq x y z
N THR A 1 -18.25 5.03 -2.16
CA THR A 1 -18.18 3.76 -1.41
C THR A 1 -17.32 2.80 -2.20
N TRP A 2 -16.04 2.73 -1.87
CA TRP A 2 -15.09 1.83 -2.53
C TRP A 2 -15.49 0.39 -2.21
N THR A 3 -16.07 -0.31 -3.18
CA THR A 3 -16.44 -1.71 -3.03
C THR A 3 -15.21 -2.59 -3.27
N ARG A 4 -14.72 -3.18 -2.18
CA ARG A 4 -13.63 -4.17 -2.12
C ARG A 4 -13.95 -5.36 -3.04
N PRO A 5 -13.11 -5.73 -4.03
CA PRO A 5 -13.29 -6.97 -4.78
C PRO A 5 -13.04 -8.17 -3.88
N GLY A 6 -13.87 -9.22 -4.03
CA GLY A 6 -14.03 -10.31 -3.08
C GLY A 6 -12.75 -11.06 -2.70
N THR A 7 -12.64 -11.32 -1.40
CA THR A 7 -11.68 -12.24 -0.78
C THR A 7 -11.78 -13.63 -1.41
N ARG A 8 -10.70 -14.09 -2.06
CA ARG A 8 -10.58 -15.49 -2.49
C ARG A 8 -10.10 -16.36 -1.31
N PRO A 9 -10.69 -17.54 -1.09
CA PRO A 9 -10.21 -18.48 -0.08
C PRO A 9 -9.07 -19.33 -0.65
N GLY A 10 -7.88 -19.28 -0.04
CA GLY A 10 -6.79 -20.20 -0.35
C GLY A 10 -5.39 -19.60 -0.31
N HIS A 11 -4.99 -18.97 0.80
CA HIS A 11 -3.59 -18.57 1.00
C HIS A 11 -2.88 -19.62 1.86
N THR A 12 -2.37 -20.69 1.23
CA THR A 12 -1.36 -21.54 1.87
C THR A 12 0.00 -20.86 1.71
N PRO A 13 0.74 -20.58 2.79
CA PRO A 13 2.05 -19.95 2.69
C PRO A 13 3.02 -20.91 2.00
N VAL A 14 3.42 -20.58 0.77
CA VAL A 14 4.36 -21.39 -0.03
C VAL A 14 5.76 -21.21 0.55
N PRO A 15 6.49 -22.27 0.93
CA PRO A 15 7.85 -22.13 1.43
C PRO A 15 8.80 -22.07 0.23
N LEU A 16 9.17 -20.86 -0.21
CA LEU A 16 10.09 -20.68 -1.34
C LEU A 16 11.53 -20.48 -0.87
N SER A 17 12.21 -21.62 -0.80
CA SER A 17 13.60 -21.90 -1.13
C SER A 17 14.61 -20.75 -1.15
N LEU A 18 15.51 -20.81 -0.17
CA LEU A 18 16.95 -20.50 -0.19
C LEU A 18 17.62 -20.55 -1.59
N THR A 19 17.51 -19.50 -2.39
CA THR A 19 18.57 -19.09 -3.32
C THR A 19 18.58 -17.57 -3.43
N GLN A 20 19.12 -16.94 -2.40
CA GLN A 20 19.67 -15.60 -2.49
C GLN A 20 21.00 -15.69 -3.23
N LYS A 21 21.08 -15.09 -4.42
CA LYS A 21 22.19 -14.20 -4.78
C LYS A 21 21.98 -13.49 -6.12
N GLN A 22 22.40 -12.22 -6.06
CA GLN A 22 22.98 -11.36 -7.09
C GLN A 22 22.06 -10.81 -8.20
N ASN A 23 21.64 -9.57 -7.93
CA ASN A 23 21.65 -8.42 -8.84
C ASN A 23 20.48 -8.17 -9.81
N GLY A 24 19.44 -9.02 -9.86
CA GLY A 24 18.24 -8.74 -10.68
C GLY A 24 16.89 -8.94 -9.99
N LYS A 25 16.84 -9.30 -8.70
CA LYS A 25 15.59 -9.74 -8.03
C LYS A 25 15.20 -8.91 -6.79
N LEU A 26 15.93 -7.82 -6.54
CA LEU A 26 15.79 -6.86 -5.43
C LEU A 26 15.94 -5.41 -5.91
N ALA A 27 15.85 -5.18 -7.23
CA ALA A 27 16.02 -3.84 -7.80
C ALA A 27 14.98 -2.88 -7.24
N LEU A 28 13.73 -3.33 -7.16
CA LEU A 28 12.64 -2.55 -6.57
C LEU A 28 12.84 -2.29 -5.06
N HIS A 29 13.27 -3.29 -4.29
CA HIS A 29 13.59 -3.12 -2.86
C HIS A 29 14.70 -2.09 -2.62
N LYS A 30 15.78 -2.16 -3.42
CA LYS A 30 16.88 -1.19 -3.35
C LYS A 30 16.48 0.19 -3.82
N ALA A 31 15.69 0.29 -4.90
CA ALA A 31 15.21 1.58 -5.40
C ALA A 31 14.33 2.29 -4.36
N VAL A 32 13.51 1.54 -3.63
CA VAL A 32 12.67 2.10 -2.57
C VAL A 32 13.48 2.46 -1.31
N GLU A 33 14.62 1.79 -1.08
CA GLU A 33 15.54 2.08 0.03
C GLU A 33 16.50 3.26 -0.28
N ASP A 34 16.90 3.43 -1.54
CA ASP A 34 17.83 4.49 -1.95
C ASP A 34 17.19 5.88 -1.90
N ASP A 35 17.86 6.82 -1.21
CA ASP A 35 17.43 8.21 -1.04
C ASP A 35 17.14 8.96 -2.35
N LYS A 36 17.77 8.53 -3.45
CA LYS A 36 17.61 9.13 -4.79
C LYS A 36 16.33 8.70 -5.50
N TRP A 37 15.78 7.52 -5.17
CA TRP A 37 14.68 6.88 -5.91
C TRP A 37 13.39 6.85 -5.10
N LYS A 38 13.48 6.85 -3.76
CA LYS A 38 12.31 6.85 -2.85
C LYS A 38 11.38 8.06 -2.97
N ARG A 39 11.79 9.13 -3.67
CA ARG A 39 11.00 10.35 -3.92
C ARG A 39 10.47 10.45 -5.36
N ASP A 40 10.93 9.59 -6.26
CA ASP A 40 10.79 9.78 -7.70
C ASP A 40 9.82 8.74 -8.27
N ALA A 41 8.52 9.01 -8.07
CA ALA A 41 7.43 8.10 -8.41
C ALA A 41 7.45 7.60 -9.87
N THR A 42 7.88 8.44 -10.81
CA THR A 42 7.96 8.09 -12.23
C THR A 42 8.98 6.97 -12.51
N LYS A 43 10.14 7.01 -11.84
CA LYS A 43 11.17 5.97 -12.01
C LYS A 43 10.76 4.65 -11.36
N VAL A 44 10.10 4.74 -10.20
CA VAL A 44 9.57 3.55 -9.52
C VAL A 44 8.43 2.95 -10.36
N GLY A 45 7.56 3.77 -10.95
CA GLY A 45 6.53 3.31 -11.90
C GLY A 45 7.12 2.55 -13.08
N LEU A 46 8.15 3.11 -13.74
CA LEU A 46 8.84 2.42 -14.85
C LEU A 46 9.48 1.08 -14.42
N LEU A 47 10.01 0.99 -13.20
CA LEU A 47 10.52 -0.27 -12.66
C LEU A 47 9.40 -1.28 -12.38
N ILE A 48 8.25 -0.82 -11.89
CA ILE A 48 7.09 -1.69 -11.64
C ILE A 48 6.54 -2.21 -12.97
N ASP A 49 6.45 -1.37 -13.99
CA ASP A 49 6.02 -1.77 -15.34
C ASP A 49 6.97 -2.81 -15.96
N ALA A 50 8.28 -2.65 -15.72
CA ALA A 50 9.29 -3.60 -16.18
C ALA A 50 9.32 -4.90 -15.36
N GLU A 51 9.07 -4.85 -14.05
CA GLU A 51 9.21 -5.98 -13.13
C GLU A 51 8.00 -6.12 -12.18
N ARG A 52 6.80 -6.35 -12.73
CA ARG A 52 5.57 -6.57 -11.91
C ARG A 52 5.71 -7.69 -10.89
N ASP A 53 6.41 -8.76 -11.24
CA ASP A 53 6.68 -9.88 -10.34
C ASP A 53 7.49 -9.47 -9.10
N ALA A 54 8.25 -8.36 -9.15
CA ALA A 54 9.04 -7.90 -8.01
C ALA A 54 8.19 -7.41 -6.83
N LEU A 55 6.92 -7.05 -7.07
CA LEU A 55 6.00 -6.56 -6.03
C LEU A 55 5.64 -7.63 -5.00
N THR A 56 5.52 -8.89 -5.43
CA THR A 56 5.17 -10.03 -4.57
C THR A 56 6.41 -10.70 -3.97
N ARG A 57 7.61 -10.33 -4.45
CA ARG A 57 8.87 -10.91 -3.97
C ARG A 57 9.27 -10.28 -2.65
N THR A 58 9.67 -11.14 -1.72
CA THR A 58 10.18 -10.70 -0.44
C THR A 58 11.72 -10.71 -0.39
N ASP A 59 12.27 -9.74 0.33
CA ASP A 59 13.69 -9.69 0.69
C ASP A 59 14.03 -10.69 1.82
N VAL A 60 15.30 -10.80 2.23
CA VAL A 60 15.85 -11.67 3.30
C VAL A 60 14.98 -11.71 4.56
N GLY A 61 14.34 -10.59 4.91
CA GLY A 61 13.49 -10.43 6.08
C GLY A 61 11.99 -10.69 5.84
N PHE A 62 11.62 -11.34 4.74
CA PHE A 62 10.22 -11.44 4.27
C PHE A 62 9.57 -10.06 4.05
N ARG A 63 10.35 -9.09 3.60
CA ARG A 63 9.89 -7.70 3.40
C ARG A 63 9.53 -7.48 1.95
N LEU A 64 8.31 -7.03 1.70
CA LEU A 64 7.89 -6.52 0.39
C LEU A 64 8.43 -5.10 0.16
N PRO A 65 8.45 -4.60 -1.10
CA PRO A 65 8.85 -3.23 -1.39
C PRO A 65 8.07 -2.19 -0.57
N VAL A 66 6.77 -2.38 -0.36
CA VAL A 66 5.93 -1.49 0.47
C VAL A 66 6.38 -1.41 1.93
N HIS A 67 6.93 -2.50 2.49
CA HIS A 67 7.48 -2.51 3.85
C HIS A 67 8.73 -1.61 3.97
N LEU A 68 9.57 -1.63 2.93
CA LEU A 68 10.76 -0.79 2.89
C LEU A 68 10.38 0.67 2.62
N ALA A 69 9.39 0.91 1.76
CA ALA A 69 8.88 2.25 1.46
C ALA A 69 8.35 2.94 2.72
N ALA A 70 7.53 2.20 3.48
CA ALA A 70 6.97 2.63 4.75
C ALA A 70 8.06 2.96 5.78
N ARG A 71 9.15 2.18 5.83
CA ARG A 71 10.26 2.43 6.76
C ARG A 71 11.21 3.55 6.31
N GLY A 72 11.41 3.70 5.00
CA GLY A 72 12.47 4.52 4.42
C GLY A 72 12.12 6.00 4.19
N HIS A 73 10.95 6.44 4.66
CA HIS A 73 10.38 7.76 4.33
C HIS A 73 10.24 7.96 2.81
N ALA A 74 9.73 6.96 2.10
CA ALA A 74 9.37 7.11 0.69
C ALA A 74 8.23 8.13 0.54
N SER A 75 8.11 8.74 -0.65
CA SER A 75 7.00 9.63 -0.94
C SER A 75 5.68 8.87 -0.98
N VAL A 76 4.59 9.57 -0.67
CA VAL A 76 3.24 8.99 -0.67
C VAL A 76 2.89 8.46 -2.04
N GLU A 77 3.30 9.13 -3.12
CA GLU A 77 3.02 8.66 -4.48
C GLU A 77 3.71 7.32 -4.76
N VAL A 78 4.93 7.10 -4.26
CA VAL A 78 5.61 5.81 -4.40
C VAL A 78 4.87 4.71 -3.68
N VAL A 79 4.43 4.96 -2.43
CA VAL A 79 3.67 3.97 -1.66
C VAL A 79 2.30 3.72 -2.30
N ALA A 80 1.63 4.76 -2.81
CA ALA A 80 0.35 4.67 -3.49
C ALA A 80 0.47 3.82 -4.76
N LEU A 81 1.48 4.05 -5.60
CA LEU A 81 1.75 3.22 -6.77
C LEU A 81 1.98 1.75 -6.37
N LEU A 82 2.80 1.49 -5.35
CA LEU A 82 3.06 0.11 -4.91
C LEU A 82 1.77 -0.61 -4.46
N LEU A 83 0.88 0.09 -3.78
CA LEU A 83 -0.42 -0.44 -3.32
C LEU A 83 -1.46 -0.52 -4.44
N GLU A 84 -1.40 0.35 -5.44
CA GLU A 84 -2.25 0.31 -6.62
C GLU A 84 -1.98 -0.98 -7.43
N PHE A 85 -0.71 -1.31 -7.65
CA PHE A 85 -0.35 -2.53 -8.35
C PHE A 85 -0.44 -3.80 -7.49
N TYR A 86 -0.24 -3.69 -6.17
CA TYR A 86 -0.32 -4.82 -5.24
C TYR A 86 -0.93 -4.43 -3.88
N PRO A 87 -2.27 -4.36 -3.79
CA PRO A 87 -2.98 -3.90 -2.59
C PRO A 87 -2.83 -4.85 -1.41
N ASP A 88 -2.76 -6.16 -1.68
CA ASP A 88 -2.58 -7.21 -0.66
C ASP A 88 -1.26 -7.03 0.12
N GLY A 89 -0.29 -6.30 -0.44
CA GLY A 89 0.97 -5.98 0.22
C GLY A 89 0.80 -5.19 1.54
N ALA A 90 -0.33 -4.51 1.74
CA ALA A 90 -0.67 -3.85 3.00
C ALA A 90 -1.01 -4.83 4.14
N GLU A 91 -1.47 -6.03 3.80
CA GLU A 91 -1.90 -7.08 4.75
C GLU A 91 -0.78 -8.08 5.06
N GLU A 92 0.24 -8.13 4.20
CA GLU A 92 1.36 -9.05 4.31
C GLU A 92 2.27 -8.71 5.48
N LYS A 93 2.70 -9.76 6.19
CA LYS A 93 3.53 -9.63 7.40
C LYS A 93 4.96 -10.02 7.11
N THR A 94 5.89 -9.23 7.63
CA THR A 94 7.31 -9.60 7.65
C THR A 94 7.59 -10.80 8.55
N TRP A 95 8.84 -11.29 8.54
CA TRP A 95 9.29 -12.38 9.42
C TRP A 95 9.02 -12.12 10.92
N HIS A 96 9.05 -10.87 11.34
CA HIS A 96 8.77 -10.45 12.73
C HIS A 96 7.29 -10.16 12.99
N GLY A 97 6.40 -10.43 12.02
CA GLY A 97 4.98 -10.14 12.12
C GLY A 97 4.63 -8.66 11.97
N TYR A 98 5.58 -7.79 11.60
CA TYR A 98 5.29 -6.38 11.32
C TYR A 98 4.56 -6.27 9.98
N LEU A 99 3.46 -5.53 9.99
CA LEU A 99 2.82 -4.99 8.78
C LEU A 99 3.54 -3.71 8.31
N PRO A 100 3.29 -3.22 7.09
CA PRO A 100 3.85 -1.95 6.62
C PRO A 100 3.54 -0.79 7.57
N VAL A 101 2.33 -0.73 8.14
CA VAL A 101 1.94 0.32 9.11
C VAL A 101 2.77 0.29 10.41
N HIS A 102 3.21 -0.88 10.86
CA HIS A 102 4.12 -0.98 12.02
C HIS A 102 5.49 -0.39 11.68
N LEU A 103 5.98 -0.66 10.47
CA LEU A 103 7.25 -0.13 10.00
C LEU A 103 7.18 1.37 9.72
N ALA A 104 6.04 1.87 9.26
CA ALA A 104 5.78 3.30 9.12
C ALA A 104 5.84 4.02 10.47
N ALA A 105 5.16 3.47 11.49
CA ALA A 105 5.19 4.01 12.84
C ALA A 105 6.60 3.97 13.45
N ARG A 106 7.32 2.84 13.30
CA ARG A 106 8.70 2.69 13.78
C ARG A 106 9.70 3.57 13.03
N GLY A 107 9.49 3.74 11.74
CA GLY A 107 10.34 4.52 10.84
C GLY A 107 10.03 6.00 10.87
N GLN A 108 9.04 6.47 11.66
CA GLN A 108 8.59 7.87 11.66
C GLN A 108 8.24 8.37 10.25
N ALA A 109 7.53 7.53 9.48
CA ALA A 109 7.05 7.89 8.16
C ALA A 109 6.11 9.11 8.21
N SER A 110 5.89 9.76 7.06
CA SER A 110 4.92 10.85 6.98
C SER A 110 3.52 10.37 7.30
N GLU A 111 2.73 11.28 7.86
CA GLU A 111 1.33 11.10 8.20
C GLU A 111 0.49 10.67 6.99
N GLU A 112 0.82 11.17 5.80
CA GLU A 112 0.17 10.79 4.55
C GLU A 112 0.42 9.32 4.18
N VAL A 113 1.64 8.80 4.39
CA VAL A 113 1.94 7.38 4.15
C VAL A 113 1.17 6.49 5.12
N VAL A 114 1.08 6.89 6.39
CA VAL A 114 0.31 6.15 7.39
C VAL A 114 -1.19 6.20 7.07
N ALA A 115 -1.71 7.36 6.69
CA ALA A 115 -3.10 7.52 6.27
C ALA A 115 -3.42 6.63 5.06
N LEU A 116 -2.57 6.63 4.02
CA LEU A 116 -2.72 5.76 2.85
C LEU A 116 -2.76 4.28 3.23
N LEU A 117 -1.84 3.82 4.09
CA LEU A 117 -1.83 2.43 4.55
C LEU A 117 -3.09 2.06 5.33
N LEU A 118 -3.64 2.99 6.12
CA LEU A 118 -4.88 2.79 6.87
C LEU A 118 -6.13 2.83 5.98
N GLU A 119 -6.15 3.64 4.92
CA GLU A 119 -7.22 3.64 3.93
C GLU A 119 -7.26 2.31 3.15
N CYS A 120 -6.09 1.77 2.79
CA CYS A 120 -6.00 0.46 2.13
C CYS A 120 -6.33 -0.71 3.08
N PHE A 121 -5.79 -0.68 4.30
CA PHE A 121 -5.98 -1.73 5.29
C PHE A 121 -6.20 -1.19 6.72
N PRO A 122 -7.45 -0.83 7.07
CA PRO A 122 -7.75 -0.21 8.37
C PRO A 122 -7.55 -1.17 9.54
N GLU A 123 -7.75 -2.48 9.34
CA GLU A 123 -7.52 -3.49 10.36
C GLU A 123 -6.04 -3.65 10.73
N GLY A 124 -5.13 -3.09 9.92
CA GLY A 124 -3.70 -3.04 10.21
C GLY A 124 -3.39 -2.26 11.48
N ALA A 125 -4.21 -1.28 11.85
CA ALA A 125 -4.07 -0.54 13.11
C ALA A 125 -4.30 -1.41 14.36
N LYS A 126 -5.09 -2.48 14.23
CA LYS A 126 -5.45 -3.40 15.32
C LYS A 126 -4.58 -4.65 15.36
N ALA A 127 -3.82 -4.90 14.30
CA ALA A 127 -2.94 -6.05 14.20
C ALA A 127 -1.76 -5.89 15.16
N MET A 128 -1.41 -6.98 15.85
CA MET A 128 -0.22 -7.05 16.70
C MET A 128 0.94 -7.71 15.93
N CYS A 129 2.15 -7.21 16.14
CA CYS A 129 3.36 -7.91 15.70
C CYS A 129 3.66 -9.13 16.60
N LYS A 130 4.71 -9.91 16.29
CA LYS A 130 5.09 -11.07 17.11
C LYS A 130 5.48 -10.69 18.55
N ASP A 131 5.92 -9.46 18.76
CA ASP A 131 6.27 -8.94 20.09
C ASP A 131 5.03 -8.50 20.89
N GLY A 132 3.82 -8.64 20.33
CA GLY A 132 2.57 -8.23 20.97
C GLY A 132 2.25 -6.73 20.87
N ASN A 133 3.10 -5.96 20.19
CA ASN A 133 2.93 -4.51 20.05
C ASN A 133 1.99 -4.17 18.88
N LEU A 134 1.10 -3.19 19.09
CA LEU A 134 0.35 -2.54 17.99
C LEU A 134 1.18 -1.42 17.35
N PRO A 135 0.81 -0.93 16.15
CA PRO A 135 1.51 0.19 15.51
C PRO A 135 1.60 1.43 16.40
N ILE A 136 0.56 1.70 17.21
CA ILE A 136 0.56 2.84 18.16
C ILE A 136 1.58 2.68 19.30
N HIS A 137 1.89 1.45 19.73
CA HIS A 137 2.94 1.20 20.73
C HIS A 137 4.30 1.56 20.14
N LEU A 138 4.53 1.19 18.88
CA LEU A 138 5.75 1.56 18.17
C LEU A 138 5.82 3.08 17.95
N ALA A 139 4.72 3.72 17.57
CA ALA A 139 4.66 5.17 17.41
C ALA A 139 5.00 5.90 18.73
N ALA A 140 4.50 5.42 19.87
CA ALA A 140 4.83 5.98 21.17
C ALA A 140 6.28 5.70 21.59
N MET A 141 6.78 4.48 21.36
CA MET A 141 8.14 4.08 21.69
C MET A 141 9.21 4.82 20.87
N TYR A 142 8.94 5.11 19.60
CA TYR A 142 9.85 5.80 18.68
C TYR A 142 9.53 7.29 18.52
N GLU A 143 8.67 7.84 19.37
CA GLU A 143 8.28 9.25 19.37
C GLU A 143 7.88 9.78 17.98
N ALA A 144 6.95 9.09 17.33
CA ALA A 144 6.43 9.47 16.02
C ALA A 144 5.72 10.85 16.05
N SER A 145 5.46 11.41 14.87
CA SER A 145 4.79 12.71 14.75
C SER A 145 3.39 12.71 15.38
N ALA A 146 2.94 13.89 15.80
CA ALA A 146 1.66 14.04 16.49
C ALA A 146 0.48 13.60 15.61
N GLU A 147 0.63 13.84 14.31
CA GLU A 147 -0.30 13.52 13.24
C GLU A 147 -0.42 12.00 13.05
N VAL A 148 0.71 11.28 13.00
CA VAL A 148 0.72 9.80 12.91
C VAL A 148 0.05 9.17 14.14
N VAL A 149 0.34 9.69 15.33
CA VAL A 149 -0.29 9.21 16.57
C VAL A 149 -1.80 9.46 16.55
N ALA A 150 -2.24 10.62 16.06
CA ALA A 150 -3.66 10.94 15.93
C ALA A 150 -4.36 9.99 14.94
N LEU A 151 -3.77 9.74 13.77
CA LEU A 151 -4.30 8.80 12.77
C LEU A 151 -4.48 7.38 13.32
N LEU A 152 -3.45 6.88 14.02
CA LEU A 152 -3.48 5.54 14.61
C LEU A 152 -4.49 5.43 15.75
N TYR A 153 -4.63 6.48 16.58
CA TYR A 153 -5.62 6.52 17.65
C TYR A 153 -7.05 6.49 17.08
N GLU A 154 -7.33 7.25 16.03
CA GLU A 154 -8.66 7.26 15.42
C GLU A 154 -9.01 5.91 14.79
N ALA A 155 -8.02 5.23 14.21
CA ALA A 155 -8.21 3.89 13.64
C ALA A 155 -8.41 2.80 14.72
N CYS A 156 -7.83 2.99 15.91
CA CYS A 156 -8.00 2.06 17.04
C CYS A 156 -7.92 2.78 18.41
N PRO A 157 -9.04 3.32 18.92
CA PRO A 157 -9.06 3.93 20.25
C PRO A 157 -8.86 2.89 21.37
N ASP A 158 -9.24 1.63 21.12
CA ASP A 158 -9.11 0.52 22.07
C ASP A 158 -7.66 0.16 22.38
N ALA A 159 -6.71 0.57 21.54
CA ALA A 159 -5.29 0.31 21.74
C ALA A 159 -4.74 1.00 23.00
N MET A 160 -5.41 2.05 23.51
CA MET A 160 -5.07 2.73 24.77
C MET A 160 -5.07 1.79 25.97
N ALA A 161 -5.96 0.79 25.99
CA ALA A 161 -6.06 -0.14 27.11
C ALA A 161 -4.85 -1.08 27.23
N LYS A 162 -4.04 -1.19 26.17
CA LYS A 162 -2.86 -2.04 26.12
C LYS A 162 -1.54 -1.28 26.30
N LEU A 163 -1.58 0.05 26.21
CA LEU A 163 -0.40 0.90 26.40
C LEU A 163 -0.03 0.96 27.90
N ASP A 164 1.26 1.13 28.17
CA ASP A 164 1.70 1.49 29.51
C ASP A 164 1.22 2.92 29.89
N ALA A 165 1.21 3.25 31.18
CA ALA A 165 0.69 4.53 31.65
C ALA A 165 1.43 5.75 31.04
N GLY A 166 2.73 5.63 30.76
CA GLY A 166 3.53 6.71 30.19
C GLY A 166 3.28 6.89 28.69
N GLN A 167 3.14 5.80 27.96
CA GLN A 167 2.79 5.78 26.54
C GLN A 167 1.35 6.28 26.32
N ALA A 168 0.41 5.94 27.20
CA ALA A 168 -0.96 6.44 27.13
C ALA A 168 -1.01 7.98 27.30
N GLU A 169 -0.28 8.53 28.28
CA GLU A 169 -0.17 9.98 28.46
C GLU A 169 0.46 10.66 27.24
N TYR A 170 1.54 10.08 26.70
CA TYR A 170 2.19 10.57 25.48
C TYR A 170 1.23 10.60 24.28
N VAL A 171 0.51 9.51 24.05
CA VAL A 171 -0.44 9.37 22.95
C VAL A 171 -1.58 10.37 23.08
N GLU A 172 -2.14 10.55 24.27
CA GLU A 172 -3.22 11.51 24.47
C GLU A 172 -2.78 12.95 24.22
N LYS A 173 -1.58 13.32 24.70
CA LYS A 173 -1.01 14.66 24.48
C LYS A 173 -0.76 14.93 23.00
N LYS A 174 -0.14 13.97 22.30
CA LYS A 174 0.21 14.09 20.87
C LYS A 174 -1.03 14.07 19.98
N ARG A 175 -2.02 13.23 20.27
CA ARG A 175 -3.28 13.19 19.52
C ARG A 175 -3.95 14.57 19.47
N LYS A 176 -4.03 15.26 20.62
CA LYS A 176 -4.65 16.60 20.70
C LYS A 176 -3.90 17.63 19.84
N GLN A 177 -2.58 17.47 19.70
CA GLN A 177 -1.75 18.36 18.89
C GLN A 177 -1.86 18.07 17.39
N GLY A 178 -1.98 16.79 17.00
CA GLY A 178 -1.92 16.34 15.61
C GLY A 178 -3.26 16.10 14.91
N ALA A 179 -4.40 16.20 15.61
CA ALA A 179 -5.71 15.87 15.04
C ALA A 179 -6.05 16.68 13.76
N ALA A 180 -5.70 17.96 13.71
CA ALA A 180 -5.91 18.79 12.53
C ALA A 180 -5.03 18.36 11.33
N GLY A 181 -3.77 18.03 11.60
CA GLY A 181 -2.83 17.55 10.57
C GLY A 181 -3.19 16.16 10.06
N ALA A 182 -3.66 15.27 10.94
CA ALA A 182 -4.17 13.95 10.58
C ALA A 182 -5.35 14.02 9.59
N GLN A 183 -6.30 14.92 9.83
CA GLN A 183 -7.43 15.13 8.92
C GLN A 183 -6.96 15.65 7.55
N ALA A 184 -6.06 16.64 7.54
CA ALA A 184 -5.49 17.17 6.30
C ALA A 184 -4.71 16.10 5.49
N ALA A 185 -3.98 15.22 6.19
CA ALA A 185 -3.28 14.11 5.56
C ALA A 185 -4.25 13.12 4.89
N ARG A 186 -5.36 12.76 5.55
CA ARG A 186 -6.40 11.91 4.94
C ARG A 186 -7.02 12.55 3.71
N GLU A 187 -7.31 13.84 3.76
CA GLU A 187 -7.88 14.57 2.62
C GLU A 187 -6.91 14.63 1.45
N SER A 188 -5.62 14.85 1.73
CA SER A 188 -4.55 14.86 0.73
C SER A 188 -4.37 13.49 0.08
N VAL A 189 -4.38 12.42 0.88
CA VAL A 189 -4.33 11.04 0.41
C VAL A 189 -5.54 10.69 -0.44
N ARG A 190 -6.74 11.06 0.00
CA ARG A 190 -7.97 10.83 -0.77
C ARG A 190 -7.92 11.55 -2.11
N ALA A 191 -7.47 12.80 -2.13
CA ALA A 191 -7.28 13.55 -3.37
C ALA A 191 -6.20 12.94 -4.28
N LEU A 192 -5.18 12.29 -3.72
CA LEU A 192 -4.18 11.54 -4.49
C LEU A 192 -4.80 10.28 -5.11
N LEU A 193 -5.55 9.50 -4.35
CA LEU A 193 -6.23 8.30 -4.85
C LEU A 193 -7.23 8.64 -5.96
N ASP A 194 -8.04 9.69 -5.78
CA ASP A 194 -8.98 10.17 -6.81
C ASP A 194 -8.23 10.57 -8.11
N LYS A 195 -7.04 11.15 -8.00
CA LYS A 195 -6.20 11.50 -9.17
C LYS A 195 -5.61 10.26 -9.87
N LEU A 196 -5.25 9.22 -9.12
CA LEU A 196 -4.74 7.97 -9.70
C LEU A 196 -5.86 7.22 -10.44
N GLU A 197 -7.05 7.12 -9.86
CA GLU A 197 -8.25 6.57 -10.53
C GLU A 197 -8.62 7.36 -11.81
N ALA A 198 -8.49 8.70 -11.78
CA ALA A 198 -8.71 9.54 -12.94
C ALA A 198 -7.68 9.33 -14.08
N ARG A 199 -6.45 8.90 -13.76
CA ARG A 199 -5.44 8.52 -14.76
C ARG A 199 -5.79 7.18 -15.38
N GLU A 200 -6.18 6.20 -14.57
CA GLU A 200 -6.54 4.86 -15.05
C GLU A 200 -7.76 4.89 -15.98
N THR A 201 -8.78 5.68 -15.65
CA THR A 201 -9.96 5.88 -16.51
C THR A 201 -9.64 6.61 -17.82
N ARG A 202 -8.62 7.48 -17.82
CA ARG A 202 -8.15 8.18 -19.02
C ARG A 202 -7.36 7.25 -19.94
N ASP A 203 -6.50 6.38 -19.40
CA ASP A 203 -5.75 5.39 -20.19
C ASP A 203 -6.67 4.30 -20.75
N ARG A 204 -7.68 3.85 -20.00
CA ARG A 204 -8.70 2.90 -20.52
C ARG A 204 -9.54 3.46 -21.65
N ARG A 205 -9.63 4.80 -21.80
CA ARG A 205 -10.35 5.46 -22.90
C ARG A 205 -9.53 5.54 -24.20
N ILE A 206 -8.27 5.09 -24.17
CA ILE A 206 -7.35 5.08 -25.32
C ILE A 206 -7.26 3.68 -25.96
N GLU A 207 -7.94 2.66 -25.43
CA GLU A 207 -8.23 1.45 -26.21
C GLU A 207 -9.15 1.87 -27.38
N PRO A 208 -8.69 1.80 -28.65
CA PRO A 208 -9.52 2.18 -29.78
C PRO A 208 -10.66 1.17 -29.85
N GLU A 209 -11.87 1.64 -29.62
CA GLU A 209 -13.10 0.95 -29.99
C GLU A 209 -12.98 0.60 -31.47
N THR A 210 -12.64 -0.66 -31.74
CA THR A 210 -12.48 -1.20 -33.08
C THR A 210 -13.82 -1.04 -33.80
N LEU A 211 -13.78 -0.14 -34.78
CA LEU A 211 -14.67 0.17 -35.89
C LEU A 211 -15.88 -0.75 -36.16
N PRO A 212 -16.98 -0.15 -36.69
CA PRO A 212 -18.27 -0.80 -36.88
C PRO A 212 -18.16 -1.95 -37.87
N GLN A 213 -18.95 -3.00 -37.62
CA GLN A 213 -19.20 -4.05 -38.61
C GLN A 213 -19.83 -3.40 -39.85
N THR A 214 -19.01 -3.09 -40.84
CA THR A 214 -19.46 -2.72 -42.17
C THR A 214 -20.10 -3.94 -42.80
N GLU A 215 -21.38 -3.78 -43.10
CA GLU A 215 -22.15 -4.56 -44.07
C GLU A 215 -21.33 -4.75 -45.36
N GLU A 216 -21.20 -5.99 -45.83
CA GLU A 216 -21.23 -6.37 -47.25
C GLU A 216 -21.12 -7.89 -47.39
N GLU A 217 -22.23 -8.56 -47.70
CA GLU A 217 -22.29 -9.48 -48.84
C GLU A 217 -23.76 -9.82 -49.14
N THR A 218 -24.37 -8.97 -49.95
CA THR A 218 -25.49 -9.37 -50.81
C THR A 218 -24.93 -10.12 -52.03
N SER A 219 -25.23 -11.41 -52.16
CA SER A 219 -25.60 -12.04 -53.44
C SER A 219 -26.26 -13.40 -53.15
N GLU A 220 -27.58 -13.55 -53.33
CA GLU A 220 -28.26 -13.93 -54.57
C GLU A 220 -27.83 -15.32 -55.11
N THR A 221 -28.64 -16.37 -54.91
CA THR A 221 -29.35 -17.13 -55.97
C THR A 221 -29.85 -18.54 -55.54
N VAL A 222 -31.18 -18.71 -55.56
CA VAL A 222 -32.04 -19.79 -56.14
C VAL A 222 -31.68 -21.29 -56.02
N ALA A 223 -32.62 -22.08 -55.45
CA ALA A 223 -33.20 -23.37 -55.92
C ALA A 223 -33.60 -24.29 -54.72
N GLU A 224 -34.89 -24.43 -54.39
CA GLU A 224 -35.80 -25.50 -54.85
C GLU A 224 -35.44 -26.93 -54.38
N ALA A 225 -36.10 -27.42 -53.31
CA ALA A 225 -36.47 -28.83 -53.10
C ALA A 225 -37.28 -29.00 -51.79
N ALA A 226 -38.61 -29.08 -51.90
CA ALA A 226 -39.53 -29.98 -51.16
C ALA A 226 -40.99 -29.59 -51.42
#